data_AF-A0A2S6HBC6-F1
#
_entry.id   AF-A0A2S6HBC6-F1
#
_cell.length_a   1.000
_cell.length_b   1.000
_cell.length_c   1.000
_cell.angle_alpha   90.00
_cell.angle_beta   90.00
_cell.angle_gamma   90.00
#
_symmetry.space_group_name_H-M   'P 1'
#
loop_
_entity.id
_entity.type
_entity.pdbx_description
1 polymer ?
#
loop_
_entity_poly.entity_id
_entity_poly.type
_entity_poly.pdbx_seq_one_letter_code
_entity_poly.pdbx_strand_id
1 'polypeptide(L)'
;MKKTHLVDTFKAAVSIATVLFSLMIVISLIILSRLGSAAVFFLIGLLFVKPMLTYAASVCVDQTGVRCFLPWKTLQSYTWDEVGEVGVAGTRLFTRKDSRNTGSLYIYISKTALTDEDRFDMMLHWPPKDLIYLTYSKQRLDEIQMRFSNKIQTYNAGDLHF
;
A
#
# COMPACT_ATOMS: atom_id res chain seq x y z
N MET A 1 16.58 -15.45 3.97
CA MET A 1 15.33 -15.91 3.32
C MET A 1 14.64 -14.71 2.72
N LYS A 2 14.36 -14.75 1.41
CA LYS A 2 13.64 -13.71 0.68
C LYS A 2 12.14 -13.86 0.93
N LYS A 3 11.48 -12.84 1.50
CA LYS A 3 10.03 -12.86 1.71
C LYS A 3 9.39 -11.71 0.93
N THR A 4 8.27 -12.01 0.28
CA THR A 4 7.54 -11.10 -0.60
C THR A 4 6.12 -10.98 -0.07
N HIS A 5 5.67 -9.76 0.15
CA HIS A 5 4.36 -9.43 0.67
C HIS A 5 3.64 -8.48 -0.28
N LEU A 6 2.34 -8.67 -0.52
CA LEU A 6 1.54 -7.64 -1.21
C LEU A 6 1.40 -6.40 -0.33
N VAL A 7 1.36 -5.24 -0.98
CA VAL A 7 1.14 -3.94 -0.32
C VAL A 7 -0.14 -3.98 0.49
N ASP A 8 -1.28 -4.37 -0.11
CA ASP A 8 -2.55 -4.57 0.60
C ASP A 8 -3.36 -5.69 -0.06
N THR A 9 -3.35 -6.88 0.55
CA THR A 9 -4.00 -8.06 -0.02
C THR A 9 -5.50 -7.88 -0.23
N PHE A 10 -6.18 -7.20 0.69
CA PHE A 10 -7.63 -7.03 0.63
C PHE A 10 -8.02 -6.03 -0.46
N LYS A 11 -7.40 -4.85 -0.46
CA LYS A 11 -7.67 -3.83 -1.48
C LYS A 11 -7.25 -4.28 -2.88
N ALA A 12 -6.16 -5.03 -2.99
CA ALA A 12 -5.75 -5.66 -4.24
C ALA A 12 -6.80 -6.65 -4.73
N ALA A 13 -7.26 -7.57 -3.88
CA ALA A 13 -8.26 -8.58 -4.25
C ALA A 13 -9.58 -7.93 -4.73
N VAL A 14 -10.08 -6.93 -4.00
CA VAL A 14 -11.31 -6.21 -4.38
C VAL A 14 -11.13 -5.48 -5.72
N SER A 15 -10.00 -4.81 -5.91
CA SER A 15 -9.73 -4.08 -7.15
C SER A 15 -9.61 -5.02 -8.36
N ILE A 16 -8.88 -6.13 -8.21
CA ILE A 16 -8.72 -7.16 -9.25
C ILE A 16 -10.09 -7.78 -9.59
N ALA A 17 -10.87 -8.18 -8.58
CA ALA A 17 -12.19 -8.75 -8.79
C ALA A 17 -13.13 -7.79 -9.52
N THR A 18 -13.10 -6.50 -9.15
CA THR A 18 -13.93 -5.46 -9.78
C THR A 18 -13.55 -5.25 -11.26
N VAL A 19 -12.26 -5.22 -11.57
CA VAL A 19 -11.77 -5.10 -12.96
C VAL A 19 -12.19 -6.31 -13.79
N LEU A 20 -11.99 -7.53 -13.28
CA LEU A 20 -12.36 -8.77 -13.99
C LEU A 20 -13.87 -8.89 -14.21
N PHE A 21 -14.66 -8.56 -13.19
CA PHE A 21 -16.11 -8.57 -13.26
C PHE A 21 -16.63 -7.55 -14.28
N SER A 22 -16.08 -6.33 -14.25
CA SER A 22 -16.43 -5.28 -15.20
C SER A 22 -16.09 -5.69 -16.63
N LEU A 23 -14.93 -6.30 -16.85
CA LEU A 23 -14.50 -6.79 -18.16
C LEU A 23 -15.40 -7.91 -18.68
N MET A 24 -15.80 -8.84 -17.82
CA MET A 24 -16.75 -9.91 -18.18
C MET A 24 -18.12 -9.35 -18.61
N ILE A 25 -18.62 -8.34 -17.89
CA ILE A 25 -19.86 -7.64 -18.24
C ILE A 25 -19.73 -6.91 -19.56
N VAL A 26 -18.62 -6.19 -19.78
CA VAL A 26 -18.35 -5.48 -21.04
C VAL A 26 -18.38 -6.45 -22.22
N ILE A 27 -17.68 -7.58 -22.13
CA ILE A 27 -17.67 -8.62 -23.19
C ILE A 27 -19.09 -9.14 -23.46
N SER A 28 -19.84 -9.47 -22.40
CA SER A 28 -21.21 -9.96 -22.51
C SER A 28 -22.15 -8.95 -23.17
N LEU A 29 -22.00 -7.66 -22.84
CA LEU A 29 -22.82 -6.58 -23.40
C LEU A 29 -22.48 -6.26 -24.86
N ILE A 30 -21.21 -6.42 -25.25
CA ILE A 30 -20.78 -6.31 -26.65
C ILE A 30 -21.44 -7.42 -27.48
N ILE A 31 -21.46 -8.67 -26.97
CA ILE A 31 -22.12 -9.80 -27.63
C ILE A 31 -23.63 -9.52 -27.81
N LEU A 32 -24.26 -8.89 -26.82
CA LEU A 32 -25.67 -8.49 -26.87
C LEU A 32 -25.93 -7.19 -27.66
N SER A 33 -24.92 -6.62 -28.32
CA SER A 33 -24.99 -5.35 -29.08
C SER A 33 -25.46 -4.14 -28.26
N ARG A 34 -25.28 -4.16 -26.93
CA ARG A 34 -25.65 -3.07 -26.00
C ARG A 34 -24.44 -2.19 -25.67
N LEU A 35 -23.97 -1.43 -26.67
CA LEU A 35 -22.74 -0.65 -26.58
C LEU A 35 -22.78 0.47 -25.52
N GLY A 36 -23.93 1.09 -25.30
CA GLY A 36 -24.08 2.15 -24.29
C GLY A 36 -23.79 1.65 -22.87
N SER A 37 -24.39 0.52 -22.49
CA SER A 37 -24.13 -0.11 -21.19
C SER A 37 -22.69 -0.63 -21.08
N ALA A 38 -22.13 -1.17 -22.18
CA ALA A 38 -20.74 -1.63 -22.21
C ALA A 38 -19.77 -0.48 -21.91
N ALA A 39 -20.00 0.72 -22.45
CA ALA A 39 -19.16 1.89 -22.19
C ALA A 39 -19.14 2.27 -20.70
N VAL A 40 -20.28 2.20 -20.01
CA VAL A 40 -20.38 2.52 -18.57
C VAL A 40 -19.55 1.55 -17.73
N PHE A 41 -19.70 0.24 -17.94
CA PHE A 41 -18.93 -0.76 -17.19
C PHE A 41 -17.43 -0.72 -17.54
N PHE A 42 -17.08 -0.36 -18.77
CA PHE A 42 -15.70 -0.14 -19.16
C PHE A 42 -15.08 1.04 -18.39
N LEU A 43 -15.78 2.17 -18.29
CA LEU A 43 -15.33 3.33 -17.51
C LEU A 43 -15.16 2.98 -16.02
N ILE A 44 -16.11 2.23 -15.44
CA ILE A 44 -15.99 1.75 -14.06
C ILE A 44 -14.74 0.88 -13.90
N GLY A 45 -14.53 -0.09 -14.80
CA GLY A 45 -13.34 -0.95 -14.78
C GLY A 45 -12.05 -0.13 -14.85
N LEU A 46 -12.00 0.89 -15.71
CA LEU A 46 -10.85 1.77 -15.88
C LEU A 46 -10.50 2.54 -14.60
N LEU A 47 -11.51 2.99 -13.84
CA LEU A 47 -11.29 3.66 -12.54
C LEU A 47 -10.59 2.73 -11.53
N PHE A 48 -10.89 1.43 -11.57
CA PHE A 48 -10.31 0.43 -10.64
C PHE A 48 -8.95 -0.11 -11.08
N VAL A 49 -8.49 0.16 -12.31
CA VAL A 49 -7.16 -0.24 -12.78
C VAL A 49 -6.06 0.41 -11.93
N LYS A 50 -6.17 1.72 -11.64
CA LYS A 50 -5.15 2.43 -10.86
C LYS A 50 -5.02 1.85 -9.43
N PRO A 51 -6.10 1.71 -8.63
CA PRO A 51 -6.06 0.99 -7.36
C PRO A 51 -5.49 -0.42 -7.46
N MET A 52 -5.87 -1.19 -8.49
CA MET A 52 -5.32 -2.52 -8.73
C MET A 52 -3.80 -2.49 -8.84
N LEU A 53 -3.24 -1.61 -9.67
CA LEU A 53 -1.80 -1.49 -9.85
C LEU A 53 -1.08 -1.04 -8.57
N THR A 54 -1.69 -0.12 -7.82
CA THR A 54 -1.11 0.42 -6.58
C THR A 54 -1.08 -0.62 -5.46
N TYR A 55 -2.16 -1.37 -5.25
CA TYR A 55 -2.26 -2.32 -4.13
C TYR A 55 -1.76 -3.73 -4.46
N ALA A 56 -1.75 -4.12 -5.74
CA ALA A 56 -1.17 -5.39 -6.19
C ALA A 56 0.36 -5.36 -6.31
N ALA A 57 0.99 -4.20 -6.05
CA ALA A 57 2.43 -4.13 -5.92
C ALA A 57 2.93 -5.05 -4.80
N SER A 58 4.10 -5.65 -5.00
CA SER A 58 4.74 -6.55 -4.08
C SER A 58 5.95 -5.88 -3.44
N VAL A 59 6.04 -5.95 -2.12
CA VAL A 59 7.19 -5.51 -1.33
C VAL A 59 8.00 -6.72 -0.92
N CYS A 60 9.25 -6.77 -1.35
CA CYS A 60 10.22 -7.77 -0.93
C CYS A 60 11.21 -7.13 0.04
N VAL A 61 11.33 -7.77 1.20
CA VAL A 61 12.28 -7.42 2.25
C VAL A 61 13.41 -8.45 2.21
N ASP A 62 14.62 -8.00 1.94
CA ASP A 62 15.80 -8.85 1.80
C ASP A 62 16.94 -8.41 2.75
N GLN A 63 18.06 -9.13 2.75
CA GLN A 63 19.23 -8.77 3.53
C GLN A 63 19.92 -7.48 3.05
N THR A 64 19.77 -7.14 1.77
CA THR A 64 20.39 -5.94 1.19
C THR A 64 19.52 -4.69 1.28
N GLY A 65 18.19 -4.86 1.41
CA GLY A 65 17.27 -3.74 1.46
C GLY A 65 15.81 -4.12 1.23
N VAL A 66 15.01 -3.11 0.85
CA VAL A 66 13.58 -3.25 0.60
C VAL A 66 13.25 -2.80 -0.82
N ARG A 67 12.45 -3.60 -1.52
CA ARG A 67 12.07 -3.34 -2.91
C ARG A 67 10.58 -3.47 -3.11
N CYS A 68 9.98 -2.48 -3.74
CA CYS A 68 8.61 -2.51 -4.23
C CYS A 68 8.62 -2.72 -5.75
N PHE A 69 7.90 -3.73 -6.23
CA PHE A 69 7.84 -4.06 -7.65
C PHE A 69 6.47 -4.61 -8.04
N LEU A 70 6.10 -4.35 -9.28
CA LEU A 70 5.08 -5.06 -10.03
C LEU A 70 5.73 -6.23 -10.77
N PRO A 71 4.96 -7.25 -11.18
CA PRO A 71 5.50 -8.40 -11.92
C PRO A 71 6.35 -8.03 -13.15
N TRP A 72 6.07 -6.87 -13.76
CA TRP A 72 6.75 -6.38 -14.97
C TRP A 72 7.66 -5.15 -14.75
N LYS A 73 7.71 -4.56 -13.55
CA LYS A 73 8.52 -3.34 -13.31
C LYS A 73 8.85 -3.14 -11.83
N THR A 74 10.11 -2.82 -11.53
CA THR A 74 10.49 -2.31 -10.19
C THR A 74 10.01 -0.87 -10.04
N LEU A 75 9.20 -0.61 -9.02
CA LEU A 75 8.70 0.73 -8.71
C LEU A 75 9.72 1.50 -7.88
N GLN A 76 10.22 0.86 -6.82
CA GLN A 76 11.14 1.51 -5.89
C GLN A 76 12.05 0.49 -5.20
N SER A 77 13.27 0.89 -4.88
CA SER A 77 14.28 0.01 -4.27
C SER A 77 15.20 0.84 -3.40
N TYR A 78 15.32 0.45 -2.13
CA TYR A 78 16.17 1.08 -1.12
C TYR A 78 17.10 0.04 -0.53
N THR A 79 18.38 0.37 -0.37
CA THR A 79 19.27 -0.43 0.49
C THR A 79 19.08 -0.03 1.95
N TRP A 80 19.44 -0.90 2.91
CA TRP A 80 19.28 -0.56 4.34
C TRP A 80 20.07 0.68 4.75
N ASP A 81 21.22 0.94 4.12
CA ASP A 81 22.04 2.14 4.35
C ASP A 81 21.35 3.43 3.85
N GLU A 82 20.46 3.32 2.87
CA GLU A 82 19.68 4.45 2.36
C GLU A 82 18.41 4.70 3.17
N VAL A 83 17.99 3.79 4.06
CA VAL A 83 16.76 3.95 4.82
C VAL A 83 17.01 4.90 6.00
N GLY A 84 16.51 6.12 5.88
CA GLY A 84 16.54 7.11 6.96
C GLY A 84 15.47 6.89 8.02
N GLU A 85 14.30 6.37 7.64
CA GLU A 85 13.19 6.17 8.57
C GLU A 85 12.30 4.99 8.18
N VAL A 86 11.89 4.21 9.20
CA VAL A 86 10.78 3.26 9.12
C VAL A 86 9.75 3.67 10.15
N GLY A 87 8.49 3.75 9.75
CA GLY A 87 7.41 4.05 10.67
C GLY A 87 6.12 3.32 10.39
N VAL A 88 5.21 3.35 11.37
CA VAL A 88 3.86 2.82 11.28
C VAL A 88 2.88 3.98 11.36
N ALA A 89 2.00 4.10 10.36
CA ALA A 89 1.02 5.16 10.28
C ALA A 89 -0.42 4.63 10.15
N GLY A 90 -1.34 5.26 10.89
CA GLY A 90 -2.77 4.96 10.85
C GLY A 90 -3.56 5.91 9.95
N THR A 91 -4.41 5.36 9.08
CA THR A 91 -5.18 6.11 8.06
C THR A 91 -6.21 7.11 8.59
N ARG A 92 -6.60 7.04 9.88
CA ARG A 92 -7.61 7.95 10.46
C ARG A 92 -7.02 9.18 11.13
N LEU A 93 -6.59 10.16 10.33
CA LEU A 93 -5.91 11.38 10.80
C LEU A 93 -6.69 12.22 11.83
N PHE A 94 -8.02 12.28 11.70
CA PHE A 94 -8.85 13.22 12.47
C PHE A 94 -9.40 12.65 13.79
N THR A 95 -9.18 11.37 14.09
CA THR A 95 -9.74 10.69 15.28
C THR A 95 -8.66 10.36 16.31
N ARG A 96 -7.66 11.23 16.47
CA ARG A 96 -6.46 11.05 17.32
C ARG A 96 -6.76 10.78 18.81
N LYS A 97 -7.99 11.01 19.26
CA LYS A 97 -8.39 10.92 20.68
C LYS A 97 -8.73 9.50 21.15
N ASP A 98 -9.02 8.57 20.23
CA ASP A 98 -9.33 7.17 20.55
C ASP A 98 -8.22 6.24 20.04
N SER A 99 -7.36 5.74 20.94
CA SER A 99 -6.28 4.80 20.61
C SER A 99 -6.77 3.48 19.99
N ARG A 100 -8.07 3.19 20.11
CA ARG A 100 -8.72 1.99 19.57
C ARG A 100 -9.15 2.11 18.10
N ASN A 101 -9.10 3.30 17.49
CA ASN A 101 -9.79 3.53 16.21
C ASN A 101 -8.90 4.19 15.14
N THR A 102 -7.72 3.59 14.92
CA THR A 102 -6.65 4.10 14.04
C THR A 102 -6.85 3.81 12.55
N GLY A 103 -7.90 3.06 12.20
CA GLY A 103 -8.19 2.63 10.83
C GLY A 103 -7.23 1.54 10.36
N SER A 104 -6.99 1.47 9.04
CA SER A 104 -5.94 0.61 8.49
C SER A 104 -4.57 1.17 8.85
N LEU A 105 -3.71 0.30 9.38
CA LEU A 105 -2.32 0.60 9.70
C LEU A 105 -1.41 0.20 8.54
N TYR A 106 -0.45 1.06 8.23
CA TYR A 106 0.55 0.83 7.20
C TYR A 106 1.95 1.07 7.76
N ILE A 107 2.89 0.23 7.36
CA ILE A 107 4.31 0.46 7.52
C ILE A 107 4.76 1.28 6.31
N TYR A 108 5.50 2.36 6.53
CA TYR A 108 6.14 3.15 5.50
C TYR A 108 7.66 3.18 5.71
N ILE A 109 8.40 3.30 4.62
CA ILE A 109 9.86 3.28 4.58
C ILE A 109 10.30 4.48 3.73
N SER A 110 11.10 5.35 4.33
CA SER A 110 11.60 6.59 3.73
C SER A 110 13.13 6.60 3.71
N LYS A 111 13.68 7.23 2.68
CA LYS A 111 15.13 7.51 2.61
C LYS A 111 15.56 8.61 3.58
N THR A 112 14.64 9.51 3.92
CA THR A 112 14.89 10.64 4.81
C THR A 112 14.05 10.52 6.08
N ALA A 113 14.59 11.04 7.19
CA ALA A 113 13.79 11.25 8.39
C ALA A 113 12.70 12.28 8.09
N LEU A 114 11.45 11.94 8.39
CA LEU A 114 10.30 12.80 8.16
C LEU A 114 10.06 13.66 9.40
N THR A 115 9.60 14.90 9.21
CA THR A 115 9.05 15.69 10.31
C THR A 115 7.59 15.30 10.60
N ASP A 116 7.02 15.77 11.69
CA ASP A 116 5.59 15.52 11.98
C ASP A 116 4.67 16.14 10.91
N GLU A 117 5.07 17.27 10.33
CA GLU A 117 4.34 17.90 9.22
C GLU A 117 4.41 17.04 7.96
N ASP A 118 5.60 16.51 7.61
CA ASP A 118 5.76 15.60 6.47
C ASP A 118 4.95 14.31 6.67
N ARG A 119 4.89 13.77 7.90
CA ARG A 119 4.07 12.60 8.22
C ARG A 119 2.58 12.90 8.08
N PHE A 120 2.14 14.08 8.49
CA PHE A 120 0.75 14.50 8.31
C PHE A 120 0.41 14.64 6.82
N ASP A 121 1.25 15.32 6.04
CA ASP A 121 1.03 15.51 4.60
C ASP A 121 1.04 14.17 3.83
N MET A 122 1.99 13.29 4.15
CA MET A 122 2.06 11.93 3.61
C MET A 122 0.74 11.18 3.83
N MET A 123 0.19 11.28 5.03
CA MET A 123 -1.07 10.61 5.36
C MET A 123 -2.28 11.28 4.72
N LEU A 124 -2.25 12.60 4.51
CA LEU A 124 -3.31 13.33 3.83
C LEU A 124 -3.41 12.93 2.36
N HIS A 125 -2.25 12.69 1.72
CA HIS A 125 -2.14 12.31 0.30
C HIS A 125 -1.97 10.80 0.09
N TRP A 126 -2.45 9.98 1.02
CA TRP A 126 -2.30 8.53 0.93
C TRP A 126 -2.96 7.95 -0.34
N PRO A 127 -2.32 7.02 -1.06
CA PRO A 127 -1.00 6.42 -0.81
C PRO A 127 0.19 7.28 -1.30
N PRO A 128 1.33 7.28 -0.57
CA PRO A 128 2.51 8.03 -0.97
C PRO A 128 3.10 7.48 -2.27
N LYS A 129 3.50 8.38 -3.18
CA LYS A 129 4.04 8.01 -4.50
C LYS A 129 5.53 7.68 -4.46
N ASP A 130 6.26 8.33 -3.54
CA ASP A 130 7.72 8.30 -3.49
C ASP A 130 8.26 7.48 -2.30
N LEU A 131 7.40 6.73 -1.62
CA LEU A 131 7.77 5.90 -0.47
C LEU A 131 7.36 4.45 -0.68
N ILE A 132 8.12 3.52 -0.11
CA ILE A 132 7.70 2.13 -0.02
C ILE A 132 6.77 1.99 1.18
N TYR A 133 5.59 1.43 0.96
CA TYR A 133 4.64 1.16 2.04
C TYR A 133 4.00 -0.23 1.89
N LEU A 134 3.51 -0.76 3.00
CA LEU A 134 2.81 -2.05 3.06
C LEU A 134 1.86 -2.08 4.27
N THR A 135 0.79 -2.86 4.19
CA THR A 135 -0.12 -3.03 5.34
C THR A 135 0.64 -3.61 6.53
N TYR A 136 0.37 -3.02 7.69
CA TYR A 136 0.95 -3.46 8.96
C TYR A 136 0.54 -4.89 9.30
N SER A 137 1.53 -5.69 9.67
CA SER A 137 1.35 -6.87 10.50
C SER A 137 2.57 -6.99 11.40
N LYS A 138 2.40 -7.55 12.61
CA LYS A 138 3.51 -7.73 13.55
C LYS A 138 4.69 -8.45 12.91
N GLN A 139 4.42 -9.57 12.23
CA GLN A 139 5.41 -10.34 11.49
C GLN A 139 6.20 -9.50 10.46
N ARG A 140 5.53 -8.62 9.71
CA ARG A 140 6.18 -7.77 8.69
C ARG A 140 7.04 -6.70 9.34
N LEU A 141 6.58 -6.12 10.45
CA LEU A 141 7.35 -5.13 11.19
C LEU A 141 8.59 -5.77 11.83
N ASP A 142 8.44 -6.93 12.47
CA ASP A 142 9.55 -7.68 13.07
C ASP A 142 10.61 -8.03 12.02
N GLU A 143 10.19 -8.41 10.81
CA GLU A 143 11.09 -8.68 9.69
C GLU A 143 11.93 -7.45 9.28
N ILE A 144 11.34 -6.26 9.33
CA ILE A 144 12.04 -5.00 9.05
C ILE A 144 12.94 -4.62 10.23
N GLN A 145 12.45 -4.72 11.47
CA GLN A 145 13.18 -4.35 12.68
C GLN A 145 14.40 -5.24 12.94
N MET A 146 14.37 -6.52 12.54
CA MET A 146 15.56 -7.38 12.59
C MET A 146 16.72 -6.87 11.72
N ARG A 147 16.45 -6.01 10.74
CA ARG A 147 17.43 -5.50 9.77
C ARG A 147 17.68 -3.99 9.93
N PHE A 148 16.69 -3.26 10.44
CA PHE A 148 16.75 -1.84 10.72
C PHE A 148 16.87 -1.62 12.23
N SER A 149 18.08 -1.27 12.69
CA SER A 149 18.38 -1.12 14.11
C SER A 149 17.85 0.16 14.75
N ASN A 150 17.38 1.13 13.96
CA ASN A 150 16.87 2.39 14.46
C ASN A 150 15.44 2.25 15.01
N LYS A 151 15.05 3.19 15.86
CA LYS A 151 13.72 3.23 16.47
C LYS A 151 12.64 3.36 15.38
N ILE A 152 11.64 2.49 15.44
CA ILE A 152 10.44 2.58 14.59
C ILE A 152 9.62 3.79 15.03
N GLN A 153 9.30 4.67 14.08
CA GLN A 153 8.46 5.83 14.32
C GLN A 153 6.99 5.43 14.30
N THR A 154 6.15 6.06 15.12
CA THR A 154 4.71 5.78 15.14
C THR A 154 3.95 7.07 14.94
N TYR A 155 3.03 7.07 13.98
CA TYR A 155 2.20 8.22 13.67
C TYR A 155 0.73 7.83 13.67
N ASN A 156 -0.01 8.28 14.68
CA ASN A 156 -1.44 7.98 14.81
C ASN A 156 -1.75 6.47 14.74
N ALA A 157 -0.84 5.65 15.26
CA ALA A 157 -0.91 4.20 15.19
C ALA A 157 -1.65 3.56 16.38
N GLY A 158 -2.07 4.37 17.37
CA GLY A 158 -2.74 3.91 18.59
C GLY A 158 -1.83 3.06 19.46
N ASP A 159 -2.43 2.20 20.28
CA ASP A 159 -1.70 1.26 21.13
C ASP A 159 -1.20 0.09 20.29
N LEU A 160 0.00 0.24 19.73
CA LEU A 160 0.73 -0.87 19.10
C LEU A 160 1.33 -1.74 20.21
N HIS A 161 0.83 -2.97 20.36
CA HIS A 161 1.48 -3.97 21.20
C HIS A 161 2.72 -4.53 20.48
N PHE A 162 3.86 -3.92 20.75
CA PHE A 162 5.19 -4.43 20.39
C PHE A 162 5.47 -5.76 21.10
#